data_AF-A0A6L3B1P3-F1
#
_entry.id   AF-A0A6L3B1P3-F1
#
_cell.length_a   1.000
_cell.length_b   1.000
_cell.length_c   1.000
_cell.angle_alpha   90.00
_cell.angle_beta   90.00
_cell.angle_gamma   90.00
#
_symmetry.space_group_name_H-M   'P 1'
#
loop_
_entity.id
_entity.type
_entity.pdbx_description
1 polymer ?
#
loop_
_entity_poly.entity_id
_entity_poly.type
_entity_poly.pdbx_seq_one_letter_code
_entity_poly.pdbx_strand_id
1 'polypeptide(L)'
;MEPALADAIRLHNSGNHAGAEPLYRAVLEREPANRGALQMLAMLLVQTGRPTEAVGHFRTILRLEPGGVAGYSNLAAALRLAGQGAEAIACLQRALSLDPANAASWFNLGNGLKQQEKAAGAARSYRRTLALEPGHAGAAVNLTALRDKWDARLDKAERRTVAARHPAADADTRAAAVEALVAVGDAAAAEAMARAALEQDEHHHRANRLLGRLLLERSGAMGVQDGKPFAVDRALVEEAIGALRRAVAARPDDDEADWLHVAAVATLVQVGMASDAVLRDGARAAWLRLRRHPKDTVAASVIGFHVYRRDRLVLASWLSRRFRRRFTVAEVAGEHELGLWTMLRADDAFFRALPPVEAVLERMAPMEWRTAPAPGPTGEPAVFFCCDDVYFRRFAPALLESLAERMPGAAVTVHVVAPSSETERAMVRWQTDGRLKIGFSLDRPDMAGWTDIKRVTYYASARFLRALQWMRRMDRPLMVVDTDAWITGDPQALRADMAGCDVGLMFDGRRRGPSREIPVGFAVYENTPGGDRFLSLLGSYIGHFLAGVEVYWMLDQMAHYAVLDWLNRHEPVRVRRFDFLSFPYCHFVGAK
;
A
#
# COMPACT_ATOMS: atom_id res chain seq x y z
N MET A 1 -47.71 1.97 15.58
CA MET A 1 -46.27 1.96 15.18
C MET A 1 -45.75 0.55 14.95
N GLU A 2 -46.17 -0.43 15.77
CA GLU A 2 -46.11 -1.87 15.45
C GLU A 2 -46.65 -2.32 14.07
N PRO A 3 -47.66 -1.66 13.42
CA PRO A 3 -48.21 -2.17 12.16
C PRO A 3 -47.18 -2.16 11.03
N ALA A 4 -46.35 -1.11 10.90
CA ALA A 4 -45.38 -1.02 9.82
C ALA A 4 -44.26 -2.06 9.94
N LEU A 5 -43.79 -2.34 11.16
CA LEU A 5 -42.81 -3.40 11.41
C LEU A 5 -43.44 -4.79 11.23
N ALA A 6 -44.67 -5.00 11.72
CA ALA A 6 -45.39 -6.25 11.52
C ALA A 6 -45.69 -6.53 10.03
N ASP A 7 -46.03 -5.49 9.26
CA ASP A 7 -46.22 -5.56 7.81
C ASP A 7 -44.93 -5.91 7.08
N ALA A 8 -43.81 -5.27 7.46
CA ALA A 8 -42.49 -5.59 6.93
C ALA A 8 -42.09 -7.04 7.23
N ILE A 9 -42.33 -7.53 8.45
CA ILE A 9 -42.06 -8.93 8.84
C ILE A 9 -42.94 -9.89 8.05
N ARG A 10 -44.23 -9.58 7.89
CA ARG A 10 -45.16 -10.40 7.10
C ARG A 10 -44.72 -10.51 5.64
N LEU A 11 -44.35 -9.39 5.01
CA LEU A 11 -43.85 -9.37 3.64
C LEU A 11 -42.52 -10.12 3.51
N HIS A 12 -41.64 -9.99 4.51
CA HIS A 12 -40.38 -10.72 4.56
C HIS A 12 -40.62 -12.23 4.65
N ASN A 13 -41.53 -12.68 5.53
CA ASN A 13 -41.89 -14.08 5.68
C ASN A 13 -42.60 -14.66 4.46
N SER A 14 -43.29 -13.84 3.66
CA SER A 14 -43.90 -14.26 2.40
C SER A 14 -42.94 -14.24 1.21
N GLY A 15 -41.64 -13.98 1.43
CA GLY A 15 -40.63 -13.87 0.38
C GLY A 15 -40.73 -12.60 -0.48
N ASN A 16 -41.51 -11.61 -0.07
CA ASN A 16 -41.57 -10.31 -0.75
C ASN A 16 -40.51 -9.36 -0.17
N HIS A 17 -39.24 -9.64 -0.47
CA HIS A 17 -38.10 -8.85 0.01
C HIS A 17 -38.14 -7.40 -0.49
N ALA A 18 -38.56 -7.19 -1.74
CA ALA A 18 -38.65 -5.87 -2.36
C ALA A 18 -39.70 -4.97 -1.69
N GLY A 19 -40.81 -5.53 -1.20
CA GLY A 19 -41.82 -4.81 -0.44
C GLY A 19 -41.45 -4.60 1.03
N ALA A 20 -40.70 -5.53 1.63
CA ALA A 20 -40.33 -5.47 3.05
C ALA A 20 -39.22 -4.44 3.35
N GLU A 21 -38.21 -4.32 2.49
CA GLU A 21 -37.05 -3.45 2.74
C GLU A 21 -37.39 -1.97 2.92
N PRO A 22 -38.21 -1.32 2.05
CA PRO A 22 -38.58 0.08 2.24
C PRO A 22 -39.29 0.33 3.57
N LEU A 23 -40.11 -0.63 4.03
CA LEU A 23 -40.81 -0.52 5.31
C LEU A 23 -39.84 -0.60 6.49
N TYR A 24 -38.85 -1.50 6.45
CA TYR A 24 -37.81 -1.53 7.48
C TYR A 24 -37.00 -0.22 7.52
N ARG A 25 -36.62 0.32 6.34
CA ARG A 25 -35.90 1.61 6.26
C ARG A 25 -36.74 2.76 6.82
N ALA A 26 -38.02 2.83 6.48
CA ALA A 26 -38.94 3.85 6.99
C ALA A 26 -39.11 3.79 8.52
N VAL A 27 -39.10 2.59 9.12
CA VAL A 27 -39.08 2.43 10.58
C VAL A 27 -37.77 2.98 11.16
N LEU A 28 -36.63 2.69 10.53
CA LEU A 28 -35.31 3.15 11.01
C LEU A 28 -35.04 4.65 10.80
N GLU A 29 -35.67 5.27 9.81
CA GLU A 29 -35.63 6.74 9.63
C GLU A 29 -36.28 7.46 10.82
N ARG A 30 -37.36 6.88 11.38
CA ARG A 30 -38.10 7.44 12.51
C ARG A 30 -37.50 7.02 13.85
N GLU A 31 -37.04 5.78 13.94
CA GLU A 31 -36.43 5.19 15.13
C GLU A 31 -35.11 4.49 14.77
N PRO A 32 -33.99 5.24 14.67
CA PRO A 32 -32.69 4.69 14.27
C PRO A 32 -32.16 3.58 15.18
N ALA A 33 -32.65 3.52 16.43
CA ALA A 33 -32.27 2.52 17.43
C ALA A 33 -33.28 1.35 17.54
N ASN A 34 -34.29 1.26 16.66
CA ASN A 34 -35.26 0.17 16.71
C ASN A 34 -34.59 -1.19 16.40
N ARG A 35 -34.28 -1.95 17.46
CA ARG A 35 -33.53 -3.22 17.37
C ARG A 35 -34.21 -4.25 16.47
N GLY A 36 -35.54 -4.36 16.54
CA GLY A 36 -36.31 -5.30 15.73
C GLY A 36 -36.17 -5.01 14.23
N ALA A 37 -36.35 -3.75 13.83
CA ALA A 37 -36.17 -3.31 12.45
C ALA A 37 -34.72 -3.45 11.99
N LEU A 38 -33.73 -3.10 12.82
CA LEU A 38 -32.30 -3.29 12.52
C LEU A 38 -31.98 -4.76 12.26
N GLN A 39 -32.47 -5.67 13.10
CA GLN A 39 -32.20 -7.10 12.99
C GLN A 39 -32.85 -7.70 11.74
N MET A 40 -34.11 -7.36 11.47
CA MET A 40 -34.83 -7.89 10.31
C MET A 40 -34.30 -7.34 8.99
N LEU A 41 -33.93 -6.06 8.92
CA LEU A 41 -33.30 -5.48 7.73
C LEU A 41 -31.93 -6.11 7.46
N ALA A 42 -31.09 -6.26 8.50
CA ALA A 42 -29.79 -6.89 8.35
C ALA A 42 -29.91 -8.33 7.82
N MET A 43 -30.89 -9.09 8.30
CA MET A 43 -31.15 -10.44 7.83
C MET A 43 -31.64 -10.47 6.37
N LEU A 44 -32.55 -9.57 6.00
CA LEU A 44 -33.01 -9.41 4.61
C LEU A 44 -31.84 -9.07 3.67
N LEU A 45 -30.96 -8.14 4.07
CA LEU A 45 -29.77 -7.76 3.29
C LEU A 45 -28.82 -8.94 3.07
N VAL A 46 -28.62 -9.79 4.09
CA VAL A 46 -27.84 -11.03 3.93
C VAL A 46 -28.51 -11.97 2.93
N GLN A 47 -29.83 -12.16 3.02
CA GLN A 47 -30.58 -13.05 2.13
C GLN A 47 -30.59 -12.57 0.67
N THR A 48 -30.59 -11.25 0.44
CA THR A 48 -30.58 -10.68 -0.91
C THR A 48 -29.17 -10.38 -1.44
N GLY A 49 -28.12 -10.94 -0.83
CA GLY A 49 -26.76 -10.87 -1.36
C GLY A 49 -26.04 -9.54 -1.13
N ARG A 50 -26.47 -8.73 -0.14
CA ARG A 50 -25.84 -7.46 0.26
C ARG A 50 -25.23 -7.53 1.67
N PRO A 51 -24.29 -8.46 1.94
CA PRO A 51 -23.75 -8.66 3.30
C PRO A 51 -22.93 -7.47 3.82
N THR A 52 -22.29 -6.69 2.95
CA THR A 52 -21.51 -5.50 3.34
C THR A 52 -22.39 -4.43 4.00
N GLU A 53 -23.61 -4.23 3.51
CA GLU A 53 -24.57 -3.27 4.09
C GLU A 53 -25.12 -3.80 5.42
N ALA A 54 -25.39 -5.12 5.50
CA ALA A 54 -25.85 -5.77 6.73
C ALA A 54 -24.87 -5.62 7.91
N VAL A 55 -23.56 -5.64 7.66
CA VAL A 55 -22.52 -5.44 8.68
C VAL A 55 -22.72 -4.13 9.44
N GLY A 56 -23.11 -3.04 8.75
CA GLY A 56 -23.38 -1.75 9.37
C GLY A 56 -24.50 -1.82 10.41
N HIS A 57 -25.61 -2.49 10.07
CA HIS A 57 -26.75 -2.66 10.97
C HIS A 57 -26.43 -3.57 12.16
N PHE A 58 -25.72 -4.69 11.95
CA PHE A 58 -25.30 -5.55 13.06
C PHE A 58 -24.32 -4.87 14.02
N ARG A 59 -23.41 -4.02 13.52
CA ARG A 59 -22.55 -3.18 14.37
C ARG A 59 -23.37 -2.18 15.20
N THR A 60 -24.42 -1.60 14.63
CA THR A 60 -25.35 -0.74 15.40
C THR A 60 -26.03 -1.53 16.53
N ILE A 61 -26.53 -2.73 16.25
CA ILE A 61 -27.14 -3.60 17.28
C ILE A 61 -26.14 -3.87 18.42
N LEU A 62 -24.89 -4.20 18.11
CA LEU A 62 -23.86 -4.45 19.13
C LEU A 62 -23.44 -3.21 19.92
N ARG A 63 -23.57 -2.00 19.36
CA ARG A 63 -23.37 -0.75 20.12
C ARG A 63 -24.49 -0.53 21.13
N LEU A 64 -25.73 -0.87 20.76
CA LEU A 64 -26.89 -0.78 21.65
C LEU A 64 -26.83 -1.84 22.74
N GLU A 65 -26.37 -3.06 22.41
CA GLU A 65 -26.28 -4.20 23.32
C GLU A 65 -24.95 -4.96 23.17
N PRO A 66 -23.90 -4.53 23.88
CA PRO A 66 -22.54 -5.09 23.73
C PRO A 66 -22.36 -6.53 24.25
N GLY A 67 -23.34 -7.07 24.99
CA GLY A 67 -23.24 -8.36 25.69
C GLY A 67 -23.90 -9.56 24.99
N GLY A 68 -24.51 -9.37 23.81
CA GLY A 68 -25.31 -10.41 23.16
C GLY A 68 -24.48 -11.40 22.32
N VAL A 69 -24.39 -12.66 22.76
CA VAL A 69 -23.77 -13.77 22.00
C VAL A 69 -24.34 -13.87 20.58
N ALA A 70 -25.67 -13.80 20.44
CA ALA A 70 -26.35 -13.86 19.14
C ALA A 70 -25.98 -12.68 18.22
N GLY A 71 -25.73 -11.48 18.77
CA GLY A 71 -25.33 -10.31 18.01
C GLY A 71 -23.96 -10.51 17.35
N TYR A 72 -22.99 -11.02 18.11
CA TYR A 72 -21.67 -11.33 17.59
C TYR A 72 -21.69 -12.47 16.55
N SER A 73 -22.50 -13.50 16.76
CA SER A 73 -22.66 -14.60 15.79
C SER A 73 -23.32 -14.16 14.48
N ASN A 74 -24.33 -13.30 14.54
CA ASN A 74 -24.99 -12.75 13.34
C ASN A 74 -24.07 -11.79 12.58
N LEU A 75 -23.33 -10.92 13.30
CA LEU A 75 -22.31 -10.08 12.69
C LEU A 75 -21.23 -10.94 11.99
N ALA A 76 -20.75 -11.99 12.64
CA ALA A 76 -19.76 -12.88 12.05
C ALA A 76 -20.25 -13.57 10.77
N ALA A 77 -21.51 -14.00 10.73
CA ALA A 77 -22.10 -14.58 9.53
C ALA A 77 -22.14 -13.58 8.37
N ALA A 78 -22.54 -12.33 8.62
CA ALA A 78 -22.55 -11.26 7.63
C ALA A 78 -21.12 -10.90 7.16
N LEU A 79 -20.18 -10.73 8.09
CA LEU A 79 -18.77 -10.46 7.78
C LEU A 79 -18.16 -11.56 6.90
N ARG A 80 -18.46 -12.83 7.19
CA ARG A 80 -18.00 -13.97 6.40
C ARG A 80 -18.50 -13.90 4.96
N LEU A 81 -19.78 -13.61 4.76
CA LEU A 81 -20.37 -13.45 3.42
C LEU A 81 -19.86 -12.21 2.69
N ALA A 82 -19.47 -11.16 3.43
CA ALA A 82 -18.83 -9.96 2.88
C ALA A 82 -17.32 -10.14 2.59
N GLY A 83 -16.76 -11.35 2.74
CA GLY A 83 -15.34 -11.63 2.53
C GLY A 83 -14.42 -11.15 3.67
N GLN A 84 -14.98 -10.68 4.78
CA GLN A 84 -14.25 -10.16 5.95
C GLN A 84 -14.00 -11.26 7.00
N GLY A 85 -13.40 -12.37 6.57
CA GLY A 85 -13.29 -13.60 7.37
C GLY A 85 -12.49 -13.47 8.67
N ALA A 86 -11.47 -12.61 8.73
CA ALA A 86 -10.68 -12.41 9.95
C ALA A 86 -11.50 -11.75 11.08
N GLU A 87 -12.26 -10.70 10.74
CA GLU A 87 -13.15 -10.02 11.69
C GLU A 87 -14.30 -10.94 12.11
N ALA A 88 -14.80 -11.78 11.19
CA ALA A 88 -15.81 -12.79 11.52
C ALA A 88 -15.33 -13.76 12.61
N ILE A 89 -14.09 -14.25 12.48
CA ILE A 89 -13.48 -15.12 13.51
C ILE A 89 -13.36 -14.40 14.85
N ALA A 90 -12.91 -13.14 14.85
CA ALA A 90 -12.79 -12.35 16.08
C ALA A 90 -14.15 -12.15 16.78
N CYS A 91 -15.21 -11.90 16.01
CA CYS A 91 -16.57 -11.82 16.53
C CYS A 91 -17.02 -13.14 17.18
N LEU A 92 -16.74 -14.28 16.54
CA LEU A 92 -17.09 -15.60 17.08
C LEU A 92 -16.29 -15.94 18.33
N GLN A 93 -15.00 -15.59 18.38
CA GLN A 93 -14.20 -15.72 19.59
C GLN A 93 -14.74 -14.85 20.72
N ARG A 94 -15.23 -13.63 20.41
CA ARG A 94 -15.88 -12.78 21.42
C ARG A 94 -17.18 -13.41 21.91
N ALA A 95 -18.02 -13.93 21.02
CA ALA A 95 -19.23 -14.67 21.38
C ALA A 95 -18.92 -15.85 22.32
N LEU A 96 -17.88 -16.63 22.01
CA LEU A 96 -17.43 -17.76 22.82
C LEU A 96 -16.77 -17.36 24.14
N SER A 97 -16.21 -16.15 24.25
CA SER A 97 -15.74 -15.62 25.53
C SER A 97 -16.88 -15.25 26.48
N LEU A 98 -18.06 -14.92 25.92
CA LEU A 98 -19.27 -14.62 26.68
C LEU A 98 -20.03 -15.90 27.04
N ASP A 99 -20.11 -16.85 26.10
CA ASP A 99 -20.72 -18.17 26.31
C ASP A 99 -19.88 -19.27 25.64
N PRO A 100 -18.99 -19.94 26.41
CA PRO A 100 -18.17 -21.05 25.91
C PRO A 100 -18.97 -22.31 25.55
N ALA A 101 -20.23 -22.43 25.98
CA ALA A 101 -21.12 -23.57 25.72
C ALA A 101 -22.03 -23.36 24.50
N ASN A 102 -21.87 -22.25 23.77
CA ASN A 102 -22.67 -21.96 22.58
C ASN A 102 -22.25 -22.81 21.37
N ALA A 103 -22.97 -23.91 21.11
CA ALA A 103 -22.67 -24.82 20.01
C ALA A 103 -22.71 -24.14 18.62
N ALA A 104 -23.68 -23.24 18.39
CA ALA A 104 -23.80 -22.50 17.14
C ALA A 104 -22.58 -21.60 16.84
N SER A 105 -22.03 -20.95 17.87
CA SER A 105 -20.82 -20.12 17.75
C SER A 105 -19.58 -20.97 17.45
N TRP A 106 -19.46 -22.15 18.07
CA TRP A 106 -18.42 -23.12 17.73
C TRP A 106 -18.55 -23.62 16.29
N PHE A 107 -19.75 -23.96 15.85
CA PHE A 107 -19.98 -24.40 14.47
C PHE A 107 -19.60 -23.34 13.45
N ASN A 108 -20.04 -22.09 13.69
CA ASN A 108 -19.74 -20.95 12.82
C ASN A 108 -18.23 -20.61 12.83
N LEU A 109 -17.54 -20.76 13.96
CA LEU A 109 -16.09 -20.64 14.04
C LEU A 109 -15.41 -21.72 13.19
N GLY A 110 -15.89 -22.96 13.26
CA GLY A 110 -15.44 -24.05 12.40
C GLY A 110 -15.56 -23.74 10.91
N ASN A 111 -16.72 -23.20 10.50
CA ASN A 111 -16.96 -22.78 9.12
C ASN A 111 -16.03 -21.64 8.67
N GLY A 112 -15.84 -20.63 9.52
CA GLY A 112 -14.91 -19.52 9.23
C GLY A 112 -13.46 -19.99 9.09
N LEU A 113 -13.01 -20.88 9.99
CA LEU A 113 -11.67 -21.46 9.95
C LEU A 113 -11.47 -22.38 8.74
N LYS A 114 -12.48 -23.19 8.37
CA LYS A 114 -12.46 -24.04 7.18
C LYS A 114 -12.29 -23.21 5.90
N GLN A 115 -12.97 -22.06 5.80
CA GLN A 115 -12.83 -21.15 4.65
C GLN A 115 -11.43 -20.52 4.54
N GLN A 116 -10.71 -20.40 5.66
CA GLN A 116 -9.32 -19.95 5.69
C GLN A 116 -8.31 -21.11 5.63
N GLU A 117 -8.76 -22.32 5.31
CA GLU A 117 -7.96 -23.56 5.28
C GLU A 117 -7.23 -23.89 6.61
N LYS A 118 -7.71 -23.34 7.73
CA LYS A 118 -7.21 -23.63 9.09
C LYS A 118 -7.84 -24.92 9.62
N ALA A 119 -7.47 -26.05 9.02
CA ALA A 119 -8.09 -27.35 9.23
C ALA A 119 -8.08 -27.80 10.70
N ALA A 120 -6.98 -27.66 11.43
CA ALA A 120 -6.94 -28.09 12.84
C ALA A 120 -7.90 -27.28 13.74
N GLY A 121 -7.95 -25.95 13.54
CA GLY A 121 -8.89 -25.09 14.25
C GLY A 121 -10.34 -25.41 13.91
N ALA A 122 -10.64 -25.66 12.63
CA ALA A 122 -11.97 -26.06 12.18
C ALA A 122 -12.40 -27.40 12.76
N ALA A 123 -11.54 -28.43 12.71
CA ALA A 123 -11.80 -29.75 13.27
C ALA A 123 -12.11 -29.67 14.78
N ARG A 124 -11.31 -28.91 15.54
CA ARG A 124 -11.53 -28.69 16.98
C ARG A 124 -12.88 -28.05 17.26
N SER A 125 -13.26 -27.05 16.45
CA SER A 125 -14.52 -26.33 16.59
C SER A 125 -15.73 -27.23 16.29
N TYR A 126 -15.65 -28.07 15.25
CA TYR A 126 -16.70 -29.05 14.94
C TYR A 126 -16.80 -30.14 16.00
N ARG A 127 -15.68 -30.68 16.51
CA ARG A 127 -15.69 -31.62 17.63
C ARG A 127 -16.33 -31.01 18.88
N ARG A 128 -16.04 -29.73 19.17
CA ARG A 128 -16.67 -29.02 20.30
C ARG A 128 -18.16 -28.82 20.10
N THR A 129 -18.59 -28.52 18.88
CA THR A 129 -20.02 -28.47 18.51
C THR A 129 -20.68 -29.82 18.78
N LEU A 130 -20.09 -30.93 18.31
CA LEU A 130 -20.64 -32.28 18.51
C LEU A 130 -20.62 -32.75 19.97
N ALA A 131 -19.68 -32.25 20.78
CA ALA A 131 -19.66 -32.53 22.22
C ALA A 131 -20.80 -31.83 22.98
N LEU A 132 -21.21 -30.65 22.51
CA LEU A 132 -22.32 -29.89 23.08
C LEU A 132 -23.68 -30.35 22.51
N GLU A 133 -23.71 -30.68 21.22
CA GLU A 133 -24.87 -31.12 20.46
C GLU A 133 -24.52 -32.35 19.59
N PRO A 134 -24.60 -33.57 20.15
CA PRO A 134 -24.22 -34.81 19.44
C PRO A 134 -24.98 -35.05 18.13
N GLY A 135 -26.20 -34.53 18.00
CA GLY A 135 -27.05 -34.63 16.81
C GLY A 135 -26.81 -33.57 15.73
N HIS A 136 -25.82 -32.68 15.87
CA HIS A 136 -25.62 -31.57 14.93
C HIS A 136 -25.05 -32.06 13.57
N ALA A 137 -25.95 -32.46 12.66
CA ALA A 137 -25.63 -33.04 11.36
C ALA A 137 -24.61 -32.21 10.54
N GLY A 138 -24.77 -30.88 10.52
CA GLY A 138 -23.84 -30.00 9.79
C GLY A 138 -22.40 -30.05 10.29
N ALA A 139 -22.18 -30.21 11.60
CA ALA A 139 -20.85 -30.30 12.20
C ALA A 139 -20.22 -31.67 11.93
N ALA A 140 -21.02 -32.74 11.97
CA ALA A 140 -20.59 -34.08 11.60
C ALA A 140 -20.15 -34.15 10.13
N VAL A 141 -21.00 -33.69 9.20
CA VAL A 141 -20.69 -33.66 7.76
C VAL A 141 -19.45 -32.81 7.49
N ASN A 142 -19.35 -31.62 8.09
CA ASN A 142 -18.19 -30.75 7.87
C ASN A 142 -16.91 -31.32 8.48
N LEU A 143 -16.97 -32.01 9.62
CA LEU A 143 -15.83 -32.70 10.20
C LEU A 143 -15.38 -33.87 9.32
N THR A 144 -16.31 -34.70 8.81
CA THR A 144 -16.01 -35.79 7.87
C THR A 144 -15.36 -35.24 6.60
N ALA A 145 -15.98 -34.26 5.94
CA ALA A 145 -15.40 -33.67 4.73
C ALA A 145 -14.02 -33.03 4.96
N LEU A 146 -13.80 -32.45 6.15
CA LEU A 146 -12.51 -31.90 6.51
C LEU A 146 -11.47 -32.99 6.74
N ARG A 147 -11.86 -34.11 7.35
CA ARG A 147 -11.02 -35.30 7.47
C ARG A 147 -10.73 -35.86 6.08
N ASP A 148 -11.70 -36.11 5.22
CA ASP A 148 -11.46 -36.62 3.86
C ASP A 148 -10.43 -35.77 3.08
N LYS A 149 -10.46 -34.44 3.24
CA LYS A 149 -9.48 -33.53 2.64
C LYS A 149 -8.10 -33.51 3.34
N TRP A 150 -8.05 -33.68 4.67
CA TRP A 150 -6.86 -33.42 5.49
C TRP A 150 -6.41 -34.57 6.40
N ASP A 151 -7.01 -35.77 6.33
CA ASP A 151 -6.98 -36.81 7.37
C ASP A 151 -5.54 -37.15 7.76
N ALA A 152 -4.74 -37.56 6.77
CA ALA A 152 -3.35 -37.92 6.98
C ALA A 152 -2.50 -36.79 7.58
N ARG A 153 -2.83 -35.52 7.28
CA ARG A 153 -2.11 -34.34 7.82
C ARG A 153 -2.57 -34.02 9.24
N LEU A 154 -3.87 -34.05 9.51
CA LEU A 154 -4.45 -33.84 10.85
C LEU A 154 -3.96 -34.91 11.82
N ASP A 155 -4.00 -36.17 11.41
CA ASP A 155 -3.51 -37.30 12.18
C ASP A 155 -2.00 -37.21 12.46
N LYS A 156 -1.22 -36.82 11.44
CA LYS A 156 0.22 -36.59 11.61
C LYS A 156 0.49 -35.43 12.56
N ALA A 157 -0.25 -34.33 12.46
CA ALA A 157 -0.11 -33.18 13.35
C ALA A 157 -0.46 -33.55 14.79
N GLU A 158 -1.53 -34.31 15.00
CA GLU A 158 -1.94 -34.80 16.31
C GLU A 158 -0.89 -35.71 16.93
N ARG A 159 -0.45 -36.75 16.21
CA ARG A 159 0.61 -37.68 16.68
C ARG A 159 1.90 -36.95 17.05
N ARG A 160 2.36 -36.04 16.18
CA ARG A 160 3.60 -35.29 16.44
C ARG A 160 3.45 -34.31 17.60
N THR A 161 2.28 -33.68 17.75
CA THR A 161 2.02 -32.78 18.89
C THR A 161 2.01 -33.54 20.21
N VAL A 162 1.43 -34.74 20.25
CA VAL A 162 1.47 -35.60 21.44
C VAL A 162 2.91 -35.99 21.77
N ALA A 163 3.68 -36.46 20.80
CA ALA A 163 5.09 -36.81 21.00
C ALA A 163 5.91 -35.61 21.50
N ALA A 164 5.71 -34.43 20.91
CA ALA A 164 6.41 -33.20 21.27
C ALA A 164 6.08 -32.65 22.67
N ARG A 165 4.93 -33.03 23.24
CA ARG A 165 4.54 -32.67 24.62
C ARG A 165 5.10 -33.60 25.69
N HIS A 166 5.69 -34.73 25.29
CA HIS A 166 6.34 -35.63 26.25
C HIS A 166 7.50 -34.89 26.95
N PRO A 167 7.68 -35.01 28.29
CA PRO A 167 8.73 -34.29 29.01
C PRO A 167 10.15 -34.54 28.47
N ALA A 168 10.40 -35.75 27.94
CA ALA A 168 11.67 -36.14 27.35
C ALA A 168 11.81 -35.81 25.84
N ALA A 169 10.85 -35.11 25.24
CA ALA A 169 10.96 -34.71 23.83
C ALA A 169 12.13 -33.74 23.64
N ASP A 170 12.90 -33.95 22.58
CA ASP A 170 13.99 -33.08 22.16
C ASP A 170 13.48 -31.94 21.23
N ALA A 171 14.38 -31.02 20.91
CA ALA A 171 14.08 -29.88 20.05
C ALA A 171 13.69 -30.30 18.62
N ASP A 172 14.27 -31.38 18.09
CA ASP A 172 13.96 -31.91 16.75
C ASP A 172 12.54 -32.47 16.67
N THR A 173 12.10 -33.21 17.70
CA THR A 173 10.73 -33.72 17.81
C THR A 173 9.73 -32.56 17.87
N ARG A 174 10.03 -31.51 18.63
CA ARG A 174 9.19 -30.30 18.68
C ARG A 174 9.18 -29.58 17.33
N ALA A 175 10.33 -29.38 16.67
CA ALA A 175 10.40 -28.76 15.36
C ALA A 175 9.62 -29.56 14.29
N ALA A 176 9.65 -30.89 14.34
CA ALA A 176 8.84 -31.73 13.47
C ALA A 176 7.32 -31.57 13.72
N ALA A 177 6.91 -31.32 14.96
CA ALA A 177 5.53 -30.99 15.31
C ALA A 177 5.11 -29.60 14.80
N VAL A 178 5.99 -28.60 14.89
CA VAL A 178 5.75 -27.25 14.32
C VAL A 178 5.37 -27.35 12.84
N GLU A 179 6.12 -28.09 12.03
CA GLU A 179 5.79 -28.24 10.60
C GLU A 179 4.44 -28.91 10.35
N ALA A 180 4.12 -29.92 11.15
CA ALA A 180 2.86 -30.62 10.99
C ALA A 180 1.68 -29.71 11.39
N LEU A 181 1.86 -28.86 12.39
CA LEU A 181 0.88 -27.83 12.80
C LEU A 181 0.72 -26.74 11.74
N VAL A 182 1.82 -26.26 11.14
CA VAL A 182 1.79 -25.33 9.99
C VAL A 182 1.00 -25.95 8.84
N ALA A 183 1.26 -27.21 8.51
CA ALA A 183 0.58 -27.91 7.40
C ALA A 183 -0.93 -28.09 7.58
N VAL A 184 -1.47 -27.87 8.78
CA VAL A 184 -2.91 -27.91 9.09
C VAL A 184 -3.46 -26.55 9.53
N GLY A 185 -2.67 -25.49 9.39
CA GLY A 185 -3.03 -24.11 9.67
C GLY A 185 -3.20 -23.77 11.15
N ASP A 186 -2.55 -24.50 12.07
CA ASP A 186 -2.53 -24.19 13.51
C ASP A 186 -1.30 -23.34 13.88
N ALA A 187 -1.26 -22.11 13.35
CA ALA A 187 -0.11 -21.21 13.51
C ALA A 187 0.21 -20.88 14.99
N ALA A 188 -0.82 -20.75 15.83
CA ALA A 188 -0.63 -20.44 17.25
C ALA A 188 0.04 -21.60 18.01
N ALA A 189 -0.43 -22.84 17.79
CA ALA A 189 0.22 -24.01 18.37
C ALA A 189 1.62 -24.23 17.78
N ALA A 190 1.80 -23.97 16.49
CA ALA A 190 3.09 -24.04 15.81
C ALA A 190 4.10 -23.04 16.43
N GLU A 191 3.71 -21.79 16.67
CA GLU A 191 4.58 -20.77 17.28
C GLU A 191 4.97 -21.17 18.70
N ALA A 192 3.99 -21.58 19.53
CA ALA A 192 4.26 -22.05 20.89
C ALA A 192 5.22 -23.25 20.91
N MET A 193 5.03 -24.20 20.00
CA MET A 193 5.90 -25.37 19.88
C MET A 193 7.31 -25.02 19.39
N ALA A 194 7.42 -24.03 18.49
CA ALA A 194 8.72 -23.55 18.01
C ALA A 194 9.48 -22.86 19.15
N ARG A 195 8.82 -22.03 19.96
CA ARG A 195 9.42 -21.40 21.14
C ARG A 195 9.89 -22.43 22.17
N ALA A 196 9.07 -23.44 22.46
CA ALA A 196 9.46 -24.53 23.35
C ALA A 196 10.68 -25.34 22.84
N ALA A 197 10.83 -25.49 21.53
CA ALA A 197 12.04 -26.10 20.95
C ALA A 197 13.28 -25.22 21.19
N LEU A 198 13.12 -23.90 21.04
CA LEU A 198 14.20 -22.92 21.21
C LEU A 198 14.59 -22.65 22.67
N GLU A 199 13.69 -22.91 23.62
CA GLU A 199 14.02 -22.92 25.05
C GLU A 199 14.99 -24.05 25.41
N GLN A 200 14.96 -25.17 24.67
CA GLN A 200 15.92 -26.28 24.86
C GLN A 200 17.20 -26.09 24.06
N ASP A 201 17.10 -25.60 22.82
CA ASP A 201 18.23 -25.32 21.94
C ASP A 201 17.99 -24.01 21.17
N GLU A 202 18.58 -22.91 21.65
CA GLU A 202 18.44 -21.59 21.06
C GLU A 202 18.92 -21.54 19.59
N HIS A 203 19.89 -22.39 19.23
CA HIS A 203 20.50 -22.41 17.90
C HIS A 203 19.88 -23.46 16.97
N HIS A 204 18.77 -24.10 17.36
CA HIS A 204 18.11 -25.10 16.54
C HIS A 204 17.63 -24.50 15.21
N HIS A 205 18.33 -24.80 14.12
CA HIS A 205 18.14 -24.12 12.83
C HIS A 205 16.70 -24.21 12.31
N ARG A 206 16.11 -25.41 12.35
CA ARG A 206 14.75 -25.67 11.85
C ARG A 206 13.67 -24.93 12.63
N ALA A 207 13.79 -24.87 13.96
CA ALA A 207 12.82 -24.21 14.82
C ALA A 207 12.90 -22.68 14.65
N ASN A 208 14.11 -22.14 14.55
CA ASN A 208 14.33 -20.72 14.25
C ASN A 208 13.76 -20.33 12.87
N ARG A 209 13.96 -21.14 11.82
CA ARG A 209 13.38 -20.87 10.48
C ARG A 209 11.85 -20.84 10.53
N LEU A 210 11.24 -21.86 11.16
CA LEU A 210 9.78 -21.95 11.26
C LEU A 210 9.19 -20.82 12.10
N LEU A 211 9.82 -20.46 13.22
CA LEU A 211 9.43 -19.31 14.02
C LEU A 211 9.51 -18.01 13.20
N GLY A 212 10.62 -17.79 12.49
CA GLY A 212 10.80 -16.63 11.63
C GLY A 212 9.68 -16.50 10.59
N ARG A 213 9.36 -17.59 9.88
CA ARG A 213 8.23 -17.63 8.93
C ARG A 213 6.89 -17.28 9.57
N LEU A 214 6.55 -17.91 10.70
CA LEU A 214 5.29 -17.66 11.42
C LEU A 214 5.16 -16.20 11.87
N LEU A 215 6.25 -15.62 12.37
CA LEU A 215 6.30 -14.22 12.79
C LEU A 215 6.14 -13.27 11.60
N LEU A 216 6.78 -13.56 10.46
CA LEU A 216 6.60 -12.76 9.24
C LEU A 216 5.16 -12.83 8.70
N GLU A 217 4.53 -14.00 8.71
CA GLU A 217 3.12 -14.15 8.33
C GLU A 217 2.20 -13.34 9.26
N ARG A 218 2.41 -13.42 10.58
CA ARG A 218 1.63 -12.67 11.57
C ARG A 218 1.87 -11.17 11.50
N SER A 219 3.08 -10.75 11.13
CA SER A 219 3.46 -9.33 11.04
C SER A 219 2.80 -8.58 9.89
N GLY A 220 2.23 -9.29 8.90
CA GLY A 220 1.74 -8.69 7.66
C GLY A 220 2.81 -8.53 6.56
N ALA A 221 4.09 -8.81 6.85
CA ALA A 221 5.19 -8.65 5.91
C ALA A 221 5.11 -9.58 4.68
N MET A 222 4.44 -10.74 4.80
CA MET A 222 4.31 -11.74 3.73
C MET A 222 3.01 -11.63 2.92
N GLY A 223 2.18 -10.63 3.17
CA GLY A 223 0.81 -10.56 2.63
C GLY A 223 0.39 -9.16 2.17
N VAL A 224 0.97 -8.68 1.07
CA VAL A 224 0.40 -7.53 0.35
C VAL A 224 -0.92 -7.99 -0.28
N GLN A 225 -2.05 -7.45 0.18
CA GLN A 225 -3.37 -7.69 -0.41
C GLN A 225 -3.86 -6.41 -1.06
N ASP A 226 -4.34 -6.51 -2.31
CA ASP A 226 -4.93 -5.38 -3.02
C ASP A 226 -6.09 -4.77 -2.20
N GLY A 227 -6.06 -3.45 -2.06
CA GLY A 227 -7.13 -2.68 -1.41
C GLY A 227 -7.13 -2.68 0.12
N LYS A 228 -6.15 -3.28 0.81
CA LYS A 228 -6.01 -3.16 2.27
C LYS A 228 -4.83 -2.25 2.67
N PRO A 229 -4.97 -1.44 3.74
CA PRO A 229 -3.84 -0.72 4.31
C PRO A 229 -2.71 -1.70 4.62
N PHE A 230 -1.54 -1.43 4.06
CA PHE A 230 -0.34 -2.23 4.30
C PHE A 230 0.22 -1.86 5.69
N ALA A 231 -0.21 -2.58 6.72
CA ALA A 231 0.28 -2.42 8.09
C ALA A 231 1.25 -3.57 8.41
N VAL A 232 2.47 -3.21 8.84
CA VAL A 232 3.51 -4.16 9.21
C VAL A 232 3.82 -3.97 10.69
N ASP A 233 3.74 -5.05 11.47
CA ASP A 233 4.21 -5.06 12.86
C ASP A 233 5.73 -5.17 12.88
N ARG A 234 6.39 -4.04 13.09
CA ARG A 234 7.85 -3.94 13.13
C ARG A 234 8.48 -4.89 14.15
N ALA A 235 7.90 -5.02 15.34
CA ALA A 235 8.50 -5.82 16.42
C ALA A 235 8.53 -7.30 16.04
N LEU A 236 7.45 -7.79 15.44
CA LEU A 236 7.39 -9.16 14.93
C LEU A 236 8.38 -9.41 13.79
N VAL A 237 8.57 -8.44 12.88
CA VAL A 237 9.57 -8.58 11.80
C VAL A 237 10.99 -8.58 12.35
N GLU A 238 11.32 -7.71 13.31
CA GLU A 238 12.64 -7.68 13.93
C GLU A 238 12.93 -8.97 14.74
N GLU A 239 11.92 -9.51 15.43
CA GLU A 239 12.02 -10.81 16.09
C GLU A 239 12.25 -11.94 15.07
N ALA A 240 11.52 -11.92 13.95
CA ALA A 240 11.69 -12.88 12.86
C ALA A 240 13.11 -12.82 12.27
N ILE A 241 13.63 -11.61 12.00
CA ILE A 241 15.01 -11.39 11.53
C ILE A 241 16.00 -12.02 12.51
N GLY A 242 15.79 -11.83 13.82
CA GLY A 242 16.62 -12.44 14.87
C GLY A 242 16.63 -13.97 14.80
N ALA A 243 15.45 -14.59 14.68
CA ALA A 243 15.33 -16.04 14.55
C ALA A 243 15.98 -16.55 13.25
N LEU A 244 15.67 -15.95 12.11
CA LEU A 244 16.22 -16.36 10.80
C LEU A 244 17.75 -16.22 10.76
N ARG A 245 18.30 -15.18 11.38
CA ARG A 245 19.75 -15.01 11.51
C ARG A 245 20.39 -16.15 12.31
N ARG A 246 19.77 -16.61 13.40
CA ARG A 246 20.24 -17.80 14.15
C ARG A 246 20.13 -19.07 13.33
N ALA A 247 19.05 -19.23 12.55
CA ALA A 247 18.90 -20.38 11.64
C ALA A 247 20.04 -20.45 10.62
N VAL A 248 20.33 -19.33 9.94
CA VAL A 248 21.43 -19.24 8.96
C VAL A 248 22.80 -19.41 9.61
N ALA A 249 23.00 -18.90 10.84
CA ALA A 249 24.25 -19.07 11.56
C ALA A 249 24.52 -20.54 11.93
N ALA A 250 23.48 -21.27 12.36
CA ALA A 250 23.57 -22.69 12.66
C ALA A 250 23.69 -23.55 11.39
N ARG A 251 23.05 -23.13 10.29
CA ARG A 251 23.02 -23.85 9.01
C ARG A 251 23.13 -22.89 7.82
N PRO A 252 24.35 -22.55 7.37
CA PRO A 252 24.55 -21.58 6.28
C PRO A 252 23.96 -21.99 4.92
N ASP A 253 23.73 -23.29 4.69
CA ASP A 253 23.08 -23.86 3.50
C ASP A 253 21.55 -23.81 3.54
N ASP A 254 20.91 -23.34 4.62
CA ASP A 254 19.46 -23.14 4.69
C ASP A 254 19.04 -21.92 3.84
N ASP A 255 18.82 -22.17 2.55
CA ASP A 255 18.50 -21.13 1.55
C ASP A 255 17.18 -20.39 1.86
N GLU A 256 16.20 -21.11 2.41
CA GLU A 256 14.89 -20.54 2.76
C GLU A 256 15.03 -19.56 3.93
N ALA A 257 15.77 -19.93 4.99
CA ALA A 257 16.02 -19.01 6.10
C ALA A 257 16.83 -17.78 5.66
N ASP A 258 17.82 -17.97 4.80
CA ASP A 258 18.63 -16.88 4.25
C ASP A 258 17.80 -15.91 3.39
N TRP A 259 16.96 -16.42 2.50
CA TRP A 259 16.07 -15.60 1.69
C TRP A 259 15.07 -14.83 2.56
N LEU A 260 14.38 -15.51 3.49
CA LEU A 260 13.41 -14.89 4.38
C LEU A 260 14.04 -13.77 5.22
N HIS A 261 15.28 -13.96 5.67
CA HIS A 261 16.01 -12.94 6.43
C HIS A 261 16.23 -11.68 5.57
N VAL A 262 16.77 -11.84 4.36
CA VAL A 262 17.04 -10.70 3.46
C VAL A 262 15.73 -10.02 3.02
N ALA A 263 14.69 -10.81 2.72
CA ALA A 263 13.37 -10.30 2.35
C ALA A 263 12.72 -9.49 3.49
N ALA A 264 12.79 -9.97 4.73
CA ALA A 264 12.28 -9.25 5.89
C ALA A 264 12.95 -7.88 6.09
N VAL A 265 14.26 -7.80 5.87
CA VAL A 265 15.00 -6.52 5.89
C VAL A 265 14.51 -5.60 4.76
N ALA A 266 14.36 -6.13 3.54
CA ALA A 266 13.85 -5.35 2.40
C ALA A 266 12.46 -4.77 2.69
N THR A 267 11.55 -5.56 3.27
CA THR A 267 10.21 -5.10 3.68
C THR A 267 10.32 -3.92 4.65
N LEU A 268 11.13 -4.03 5.72
CA LEU A 268 11.29 -2.95 6.69
C LEU A 268 11.83 -1.66 6.04
N VAL A 269 12.73 -1.78 5.07
CA VAL A 269 13.23 -0.61 4.33
C VAL A 269 12.13 0.03 3.49
N GLN A 270 11.38 -0.77 2.74
CA GLN A 270 10.32 -0.30 1.86
C GLN A 270 9.18 0.42 2.61
N VAL A 271 8.87 -0.01 3.84
CA VAL A 271 7.89 0.69 4.71
C VAL A 271 8.50 1.82 5.53
N GLY A 272 9.82 2.02 5.49
CA GLY A 272 10.49 3.09 6.24
C GLY A 272 10.63 2.82 7.73
N MET A 273 10.62 1.55 8.13
CA MET A 273 10.74 1.11 9.53
C MET A 273 12.11 0.49 9.86
N ALA A 274 12.97 0.25 8.88
CA ALA A 274 14.30 -0.31 9.11
C ALA A 274 15.22 0.68 9.85
N SER A 275 15.86 0.18 10.92
CA SER A 275 17.00 0.87 11.53
C SER A 275 18.28 0.67 10.70
N ASP A 276 19.24 1.57 10.85
CA ASP A 276 20.54 1.44 10.16
C ASP A 276 21.34 0.23 10.64
N ALA A 277 21.11 -0.24 11.87
CA ALA A 277 21.69 -1.47 12.38
C ALA A 277 21.13 -2.70 11.64
N VAL A 278 19.80 -2.80 11.55
CA VAL A 278 19.11 -3.89 10.82
C VAL A 278 19.54 -3.91 9.36
N LEU A 279 19.58 -2.74 8.70
CA LEU A 279 19.97 -2.65 7.31
C LEU A 279 21.45 -3.01 7.07
N ARG A 280 22.35 -2.59 7.96
CA ARG A 280 23.77 -2.96 7.88
C ARG A 280 24.00 -4.46 8.00
N ASP A 281 23.34 -5.11 8.96
CA ASP A 281 23.46 -6.55 9.17
C ASP A 281 22.80 -7.32 8.02
N GLY A 282 21.62 -6.89 7.56
CA GLY A 282 20.94 -7.43 6.39
C GLY A 282 21.76 -7.29 5.11
N ALA A 283 22.46 -6.17 4.90
CA ALA A 283 23.33 -5.99 3.74
C ALA A 283 24.53 -6.96 3.74
N ARG A 284 25.06 -7.34 4.91
CA ARG A 284 26.11 -8.37 5.00
C ARG A 284 25.56 -9.73 4.57
N ALA A 285 24.38 -10.10 5.06
CA ALA A 285 23.70 -11.34 4.65
C ALA A 285 23.40 -11.34 3.16
N ALA A 286 22.84 -10.25 2.64
CA ALA A 286 22.54 -10.05 1.23
C ALA A 286 23.79 -10.19 0.33
N TRP A 287 24.95 -9.69 0.76
CA TRP A 287 26.21 -9.86 0.03
C TRP A 287 26.65 -11.32 -0.08
N LEU A 288 26.51 -12.10 1.00
CA LEU A 288 26.79 -13.54 0.99
C LEU A 288 25.80 -14.28 0.10
N ARG A 289 24.52 -13.93 0.19
CA ARG A 289 23.46 -14.47 -0.65
C ARG A 289 23.71 -14.24 -2.13
N LEU A 290 24.08 -13.02 -2.54
CA LEU A 290 24.40 -12.70 -3.94
C LEU A 290 25.57 -13.51 -4.52
N ARG A 291 26.49 -14.03 -3.70
CA ARG A 291 27.54 -14.92 -4.18
C ARG A 291 26.99 -16.29 -4.61
N ARG A 292 25.93 -16.75 -3.94
CA ARG A 292 25.25 -18.03 -4.24
C ARG A 292 24.12 -17.88 -5.25
N HIS A 293 23.41 -16.76 -5.21
CA HIS A 293 22.28 -16.42 -6.07
C HIS A 293 22.55 -15.08 -6.77
N PRO A 294 23.36 -15.06 -7.85
CA PRO A 294 23.81 -13.82 -8.49
C PRO A 294 22.70 -12.95 -9.08
N LYS A 295 21.49 -13.49 -9.27
CA LYS A 295 20.31 -12.79 -9.78
C LYS A 295 19.25 -12.47 -8.70
N ASP A 296 19.60 -12.53 -7.42
CA ASP A 296 18.65 -12.17 -6.35
C ASP A 296 18.47 -10.65 -6.25
N THR A 297 17.35 -10.16 -6.79
CA THR A 297 17.03 -8.73 -6.88
C THR A 297 16.79 -8.09 -5.51
N VAL A 298 16.22 -8.84 -4.57
CA VAL A 298 15.96 -8.39 -3.19
C VAL A 298 17.28 -8.21 -2.43
N ALA A 299 18.21 -9.15 -2.54
CA ALA A 299 19.52 -9.02 -1.93
C ALA A 299 20.28 -7.81 -2.50
N ALA A 300 20.23 -7.59 -3.81
CA ALA A 300 20.85 -6.42 -4.42
C ALA A 300 20.23 -5.10 -3.97
N SER A 301 18.90 -5.04 -3.81
CA SER A 301 18.23 -3.82 -3.35
C SER A 301 18.60 -3.50 -1.89
N VAL A 302 18.66 -4.49 -0.99
CA VAL A 302 19.10 -4.30 0.41
C VAL A 302 20.52 -3.70 0.48
N ILE A 303 21.43 -4.18 -0.37
CA ILE A 303 22.78 -3.61 -0.49
C ILE A 303 22.71 -2.16 -1.02
N GLY A 304 21.92 -1.92 -2.06
CA GLY A 304 21.69 -0.59 -2.61
C GLY A 304 21.20 0.40 -1.56
N PHE A 305 20.17 0.03 -0.79
CA PHE A 305 19.63 0.82 0.31
C PHE A 305 20.65 1.06 1.41
N HIS A 306 21.44 0.07 1.78
CA HIS A 306 22.49 0.24 2.78
C HIS A 306 23.52 1.30 2.37
N VAL A 307 23.94 1.28 1.10
CA VAL A 307 24.89 2.26 0.56
C VAL A 307 24.23 3.64 0.44
N TYR A 308 23.00 3.69 -0.05
CA TYR A 308 22.20 4.91 -0.14
C TYR A 308 22.05 5.61 1.23
N ARG A 309 21.70 4.87 2.29
CA ARG A 309 21.50 5.44 3.65
C ARG A 309 22.77 5.99 4.29
N ARG A 310 23.94 5.75 3.69
CA ARG A 310 25.24 6.33 4.09
C ARG A 310 25.63 7.52 3.21
N ASP A 311 24.68 8.10 2.49
CA ASP A 311 24.85 9.25 1.61
C ASP A 311 25.87 8.99 0.48
N ARG A 312 25.91 7.75 -0.02
CA ARG A 312 26.83 7.32 -1.10
C ARG A 312 26.06 6.99 -2.38
N LEU A 313 25.28 7.94 -2.88
CA LEU A 313 24.38 7.71 -4.02
C LEU A 313 25.14 7.31 -5.30
N VAL A 314 26.31 7.90 -5.57
CA VAL A 314 27.18 7.55 -6.70
C VAL A 314 27.59 6.06 -6.65
N LEU A 315 27.94 5.57 -5.46
CA LEU A 315 28.29 4.15 -5.27
C LEU A 315 27.07 3.25 -5.42
N ALA A 316 25.91 3.65 -4.89
CA ALA A 316 24.66 2.90 -5.05
C ALA A 316 24.26 2.80 -6.54
N SER A 317 24.37 3.90 -7.29
CA SER A 317 24.16 3.93 -8.74
C SER A 317 25.14 3.01 -9.48
N TRP A 318 26.43 3.03 -9.13
CA TRP A 318 27.42 2.15 -9.72
C TRP A 318 27.14 0.67 -9.42
N LEU A 319 26.81 0.32 -8.17
CA LEU A 319 26.47 -1.04 -7.76
C LEU A 319 25.23 -1.55 -8.49
N SER A 320 24.18 -0.73 -8.58
CA SER A 320 22.97 -1.05 -9.34
C SER A 320 23.30 -1.38 -10.80
N ARG A 321 24.06 -0.51 -11.48
CA ARG A 321 24.47 -0.77 -12.88
C ARG A 321 25.32 -2.03 -13.03
N ARG A 322 26.25 -2.27 -12.11
CA ARG A 322 27.05 -3.50 -12.09
C ARG A 322 26.16 -4.72 -11.90
N PHE A 323 25.14 -4.63 -11.04
CA PHE A 323 24.20 -5.70 -10.77
C PHE A 323 23.31 -6.00 -11.97
N ARG A 324 22.74 -4.96 -12.59
CA ARG A 324 21.91 -5.04 -13.78
C ARG A 324 22.54 -5.85 -14.92
N ARG A 325 23.88 -5.80 -15.08
CA ARG A 325 24.60 -6.57 -16.13
C ARG A 325 24.38 -8.09 -16.08
N ARG A 326 23.86 -8.62 -14.97
CA ARG A 326 23.53 -10.03 -14.81
C ARG A 326 22.16 -10.41 -15.39
N PHE A 327 21.36 -9.42 -15.79
CA PHE A 327 19.98 -9.60 -16.23
C PHE A 327 19.83 -9.28 -17.72
N THR A 328 18.92 -9.99 -18.36
CA THR A 328 18.43 -9.67 -19.71
C THR A 328 17.44 -8.50 -19.64
N VAL A 329 17.19 -7.83 -20.78
CA VAL A 329 16.17 -6.76 -20.88
C VAL A 329 14.79 -7.23 -20.41
N ALA A 330 14.39 -8.46 -20.79
CA ALA A 330 13.11 -9.04 -20.38
C ALA A 330 13.02 -9.27 -18.86
N GLU A 331 14.12 -9.71 -18.23
CA GLU A 331 14.17 -9.89 -16.77
C GLU A 331 14.08 -8.55 -16.03
N VAL A 332 14.75 -7.50 -16.51
CA VAL A 332 14.66 -6.15 -15.91
C VAL A 332 13.24 -5.60 -16.06
N ALA A 333 12.55 -5.86 -17.17
CA ALA A 333 11.16 -5.44 -17.36
C ALA A 333 10.17 -6.12 -16.40
N GLY A 334 10.45 -7.36 -15.97
CA GLY A 334 9.60 -8.13 -15.05
C GLY A 334 9.86 -7.88 -13.56
N GLU A 335 11.00 -7.29 -13.20
CA GLU A 335 11.43 -7.13 -11.81
C GLU A 335 11.32 -5.67 -11.33
N HIS A 336 10.27 -5.36 -10.55
CA HIS A 336 9.94 -4.00 -10.14
C HIS A 336 11.09 -3.25 -9.45
N GLU A 337 11.67 -3.82 -8.40
CA GLU A 337 12.79 -3.18 -7.67
C GLU A 337 14.00 -3.00 -8.57
N LEU A 338 14.36 -4.01 -9.37
CA LEU A 338 15.48 -3.90 -10.31
C LEU A 338 15.26 -2.74 -11.29
N GLY A 339 14.05 -2.63 -11.85
CA GLY A 339 13.62 -1.51 -12.69
C GLY A 339 13.81 -0.15 -12.03
N LEU A 340 13.33 0.03 -10.79
CA LEU A 340 13.54 1.27 -10.02
C LEU A 340 15.03 1.63 -9.89
N TRP A 341 15.86 0.66 -9.51
CA TRP A 341 17.29 0.87 -9.33
C TRP A 341 18.03 1.13 -10.65
N THR A 342 17.50 0.70 -11.80
CA THR A 342 18.09 1.02 -13.12
C THR A 342 18.00 2.51 -13.45
N MET A 343 16.96 3.18 -12.96
CA MET A 343 16.77 4.61 -13.17
C MET A 343 17.64 5.47 -12.24
N LEU A 344 18.34 4.88 -11.27
CA LEU A 344 19.25 5.62 -10.40
C LEU A 344 20.59 5.89 -11.10
N ARG A 345 20.74 7.08 -11.66
CA ARG A 345 22.00 7.58 -12.21
C ARG A 345 22.47 8.79 -11.41
N ALA A 346 23.64 8.65 -10.79
CA ALA A 346 24.24 9.70 -9.96
C ALA A 346 25.67 10.07 -10.42
N ASP A 347 26.21 9.40 -11.43
CA ASP A 347 27.57 9.62 -11.90
C ASP A 347 27.73 10.89 -12.74
N ASP A 348 28.84 11.61 -12.59
CA ASP A 348 29.02 12.91 -13.24
C ASP A 348 29.10 12.81 -14.77
N ALA A 349 29.64 11.70 -15.29
CA ALA A 349 29.70 11.45 -16.72
C ALA A 349 28.29 11.36 -17.33
N PHE A 350 27.33 10.75 -16.63
CA PHE A 350 25.93 10.74 -17.03
C PHE A 350 25.35 12.15 -17.12
N PHE A 351 25.47 12.94 -16.06
CA PHE A 351 24.89 14.29 -16.01
C PHE A 351 25.50 15.21 -17.07
N ARG A 352 26.81 15.13 -17.32
CA ARG A 352 27.48 15.90 -18.37
C ARG A 352 27.08 15.49 -19.79
N ALA A 353 26.61 14.24 -19.96
CA ALA A 353 26.16 13.70 -21.24
C ALA A 353 24.65 13.88 -21.48
N LEU A 354 23.91 14.43 -20.51
CA LEU A 354 22.49 14.72 -20.71
C LEU A 354 22.33 15.80 -21.79
N PRO A 355 21.36 15.63 -22.71
CA PRO A 355 21.04 16.68 -23.68
C PRO A 355 20.49 17.91 -22.95
N PRO A 356 20.66 19.12 -23.52
CA PRO A 356 19.96 20.30 -23.02
C PRO A 356 18.45 20.08 -23.05
N VAL A 357 17.73 20.69 -22.11
CA VAL A 357 16.29 20.47 -21.94
C VAL A 357 15.50 20.92 -23.16
N GLU A 358 15.98 21.91 -23.89
CA GLU A 358 15.42 22.41 -25.14
C GLU A 358 15.32 21.28 -26.18
N ALA A 359 16.39 20.50 -26.36
CA ALA A 359 16.42 19.35 -27.26
C ALA A 359 15.54 18.18 -26.77
N VAL A 360 15.22 18.12 -25.48
CA VAL A 360 14.20 17.18 -24.95
C VAL A 360 12.81 17.67 -25.33
N LEU A 361 12.50 18.95 -25.09
CA LEU A 361 11.20 19.55 -25.35
C LEU A 361 10.84 19.52 -26.84
N GLU A 362 11.81 19.70 -27.74
CA GLU A 362 11.62 19.59 -29.19
C GLU A 362 11.20 18.18 -29.66
N ARG A 363 11.59 17.14 -28.91
CA ARG A 363 11.21 15.74 -29.20
C ARG A 363 9.90 15.33 -28.56
N MET A 364 9.40 16.09 -27.58
CA MET A 364 8.10 15.87 -26.99
C MET A 364 6.99 16.37 -27.92
N ALA A 365 5.77 15.91 -27.69
CA ALA A 365 4.61 16.50 -28.36
C ALA A 365 4.58 18.02 -28.13
N PRO A 366 4.32 18.82 -29.17
CA PRO A 366 4.25 20.26 -29.02
C PRO A 366 3.12 20.62 -28.06
N MET A 367 3.37 21.62 -27.22
CA MET A 367 2.35 22.09 -26.30
C MET A 367 1.41 23.07 -27.00
N GLU A 368 0.13 22.73 -27.04
CA GLU A 368 -0.94 23.58 -27.52
C GLU A 368 -1.36 24.55 -26.41
N TRP A 369 -0.93 25.80 -26.53
CA TRP A 369 -1.31 26.88 -25.62
C TRP A 369 -2.74 27.31 -25.92
N ARG A 370 -3.68 27.05 -24.99
CA ARG A 370 -5.08 27.42 -25.19
C ARG A 370 -5.38 28.78 -24.58
N THR A 371 -5.08 28.96 -23.31
CA THR A 371 -5.25 30.24 -22.64
C THR A 371 -4.19 30.41 -21.56
N ALA A 372 -3.55 31.57 -21.52
CA ALA A 372 -2.70 31.93 -20.39
C ALA A 372 -3.58 32.26 -19.17
N PRO A 373 -3.18 31.90 -17.94
CA PRO A 373 -3.87 32.38 -16.76
C PRO A 373 -3.78 33.92 -16.75
N ALA A 374 -4.83 34.58 -16.24
CA ALA A 374 -4.81 36.03 -16.13
C ALA A 374 -3.62 36.49 -15.26
N PRO A 375 -2.96 37.60 -15.60
CA PRO A 375 -1.83 38.10 -14.81
C PRO A 375 -2.26 38.31 -13.36
N GLY A 376 -1.48 37.75 -12.44
CA GLY A 376 -1.62 37.98 -11.00
C GLY A 376 -0.64 39.05 -10.52
N PRO A 377 -0.72 39.44 -9.24
CA PRO A 377 0.33 40.20 -8.57
C PRO A 377 1.74 39.69 -8.91
N THR A 378 2.65 40.62 -9.19
CA THR A 378 4.05 40.30 -9.49
C THR A 378 4.67 39.49 -8.35
N GLY A 379 5.26 38.33 -8.66
CA GLY A 379 5.95 37.48 -7.69
C GLY A 379 5.08 36.52 -6.88
N GLU A 380 3.76 36.54 -7.01
CA GLU A 380 2.89 35.50 -6.44
C GLU A 380 3.08 34.19 -7.23
N PRO A 381 3.07 33.00 -6.60
CA PRO A 381 3.16 31.74 -7.33
C PRO A 381 1.87 31.40 -8.08
N ALA A 382 1.98 30.81 -9.26
CA ALA A 382 0.85 30.16 -9.91
C ALA A 382 0.77 28.69 -9.44
N VAL A 383 -0.43 28.18 -9.20
CA VAL A 383 -0.64 26.74 -8.94
C VAL A 383 -0.63 26.01 -10.28
N PHE A 384 0.04 24.87 -10.35
CA PHE A 384 0.11 24.04 -11.55
C PHE A 384 -0.12 22.57 -11.24
N PHE A 385 -0.91 21.91 -12.06
CA PHE A 385 -1.01 20.45 -12.06
C PHE A 385 -1.10 19.92 -13.49
N CYS A 386 -0.69 18.66 -13.65
CA CYS A 386 -0.60 17.98 -14.93
C CYS A 386 -1.07 16.55 -14.78
N CYS A 387 -1.90 16.09 -15.72
CA CYS A 387 -2.41 14.72 -15.74
C CYS A 387 -2.87 14.29 -17.13
N ASP A 388 -3.19 13.02 -17.30
CA ASP A 388 -3.93 12.53 -18.47
C ASP A 388 -5.44 12.75 -18.33
N ASP A 389 -6.19 12.46 -19.40
CA ASP A 389 -7.64 12.60 -19.47
C ASP A 389 -8.40 11.85 -18.36
N VAL A 390 -8.02 10.60 -18.07
CA VAL A 390 -8.75 9.76 -17.10
C VAL A 390 -8.58 10.34 -15.70
N TYR A 391 -7.35 10.71 -15.36
CA TYR A 391 -7.02 11.22 -14.03
C TYR A 391 -7.58 12.63 -13.83
N PHE A 392 -7.61 13.46 -14.89
CA PHE A 392 -8.31 14.75 -14.87
C PHE A 392 -9.78 14.57 -14.48
N ARG A 393 -10.53 13.75 -15.22
CA ARG A 393 -11.97 13.55 -14.98
C ARG A 393 -12.26 12.98 -13.59
N ARG A 394 -11.33 12.17 -13.06
CA ARG A 394 -11.47 11.54 -11.75
C ARG A 394 -11.17 12.47 -10.57
N PHE A 395 -10.14 13.31 -10.67
CA PHE A 395 -9.60 14.02 -9.50
C PHE A 395 -9.55 15.54 -9.63
N ALA A 396 -9.36 16.07 -10.83
CA ALA A 396 -9.21 17.52 -11.02
C ALA A 396 -10.41 18.34 -10.52
N PRO A 397 -11.68 17.91 -10.65
CA PRO A 397 -12.81 18.67 -10.10
C PRO A 397 -12.69 18.91 -8.58
N ALA A 398 -12.27 17.90 -7.81
CA ALA A 398 -12.13 18.01 -6.36
C ALA A 398 -10.98 18.95 -5.98
N LEU A 399 -9.84 18.83 -6.67
CA LEU A 399 -8.70 19.73 -6.50
C LEU A 399 -9.09 21.18 -6.80
N LEU A 400 -9.69 21.45 -7.96
CA LEU A 400 -10.10 22.79 -8.38
C LEU A 400 -11.14 23.40 -7.44
N GLU A 401 -12.09 22.60 -6.95
CA GLU A 401 -13.06 23.06 -5.96
C GLU A 401 -12.37 23.48 -4.65
N SER A 402 -11.50 22.62 -4.11
CA SER A 402 -10.76 22.93 -2.88
C SER A 402 -9.84 24.16 -3.05
N LEU A 403 -9.25 24.36 -4.24
CA LEU A 403 -8.50 25.56 -4.57
C LEU A 403 -9.39 26.81 -4.60
N ALA A 404 -10.56 26.73 -5.23
CA ALA A 404 -11.50 27.86 -5.30
C ALA A 404 -11.99 28.29 -3.91
N GLU A 405 -12.20 27.33 -3.00
CA GLU A 405 -12.58 27.59 -1.62
C GLU A 405 -11.45 28.22 -0.79
N ARG A 406 -10.22 27.72 -0.94
CA ARG A 406 -9.07 28.12 -0.09
C ARG A 406 -8.30 29.32 -0.62
N MET A 407 -8.30 29.53 -1.93
CA MET A 407 -7.51 30.53 -2.63
C MET A 407 -8.34 31.22 -3.74
N PRO A 408 -9.43 31.93 -3.39
CA PRO A 408 -10.28 32.57 -4.39
C PRO A 408 -9.47 33.57 -5.22
N GLY A 409 -9.60 33.48 -6.55
CA GLY A 409 -8.91 34.33 -7.51
C GLY A 409 -7.46 33.94 -7.81
N ALA A 410 -6.97 32.81 -7.28
CA ALA A 410 -5.62 32.33 -7.56
C ALA A 410 -5.40 32.04 -9.05
N ALA A 411 -4.17 32.29 -9.51
CA ALA A 411 -3.70 31.86 -10.82
C ALA A 411 -3.46 30.35 -10.81
N VAL A 412 -4.22 29.62 -11.62
CA VAL A 412 -4.11 28.16 -11.74
C VAL A 412 -3.84 27.82 -13.19
N THR A 413 -2.88 26.95 -13.41
CA THR A 413 -2.50 26.50 -14.75
C THR A 413 -2.61 25.00 -14.84
N VAL A 414 -3.39 24.52 -15.81
CA VAL A 414 -3.65 23.10 -15.99
C VAL A 414 -2.97 22.62 -17.26
N HIS A 415 -2.24 21.52 -17.19
CA HIS A 415 -1.81 20.80 -18.39
C HIS A 415 -2.52 19.45 -18.48
N VAL A 416 -3.12 19.14 -19.63
CA VAL A 416 -3.73 17.83 -19.86
C VAL A 416 -3.07 17.13 -21.03
N VAL A 417 -2.56 15.92 -20.78
CA VAL A 417 -1.98 15.04 -21.79
C VAL A 417 -3.09 14.22 -22.45
N ALA A 418 -3.15 14.25 -23.78
CA ALA A 418 -4.12 13.54 -24.60
C ALA A 418 -5.59 13.71 -24.13
N PRO A 419 -6.09 14.95 -24.01
CA PRO A 419 -7.44 15.20 -23.50
C PRO A 419 -8.52 14.71 -24.47
N SER A 420 -9.64 14.26 -23.91
CA SER A 420 -10.90 14.10 -24.62
C SER A 420 -11.60 15.45 -24.80
N SER A 421 -12.55 15.50 -25.75
CA SER A 421 -13.40 16.69 -25.92
C SER A 421 -14.25 16.99 -24.68
N GLU A 422 -14.55 15.99 -23.85
CA GLU A 422 -15.24 16.19 -22.58
C GLU A 422 -14.37 16.98 -21.60
N THR A 423 -13.11 16.59 -21.45
CA THR A 423 -12.12 17.27 -20.61
C THR A 423 -11.85 18.70 -21.10
N GLU A 424 -11.73 18.91 -22.41
CA GLU A 424 -11.59 20.25 -22.97
C GLU A 424 -12.79 21.15 -22.62
N ARG A 425 -14.03 20.64 -22.77
CA ARG A 425 -15.23 21.38 -22.35
C ARG A 425 -15.25 21.65 -20.84
N ALA A 426 -14.76 20.71 -20.03
CA ALA A 426 -14.68 20.88 -18.57
C ALA A 426 -13.71 21.99 -18.18
N MET A 427 -12.53 22.07 -18.82
CA MET A 427 -11.58 23.16 -18.59
C MET A 427 -12.16 24.53 -18.96
N VAL A 428 -12.89 24.62 -20.08
CA VAL A 428 -13.59 25.87 -20.46
C VAL A 428 -14.63 26.27 -19.40
N ARG A 429 -15.41 25.32 -18.87
CA ARG A 429 -16.37 25.62 -17.79
C ARG A 429 -15.69 26.18 -16.55
N TRP A 430 -14.60 25.55 -16.13
CA TRP A 430 -13.81 26.01 -14.99
C TRP A 430 -13.20 27.39 -15.21
N GLN A 431 -12.75 27.68 -16.43
CA GLN A 431 -12.27 29.00 -16.80
C GLN A 431 -13.38 30.08 -16.70
N THR A 432 -14.62 29.74 -17.08
CA THR A 432 -15.75 30.67 -17.02
C THR A 432 -16.37 30.84 -15.62
N ASP A 433 -16.07 29.93 -14.68
CA ASP A 433 -16.57 29.97 -13.29
C ASP A 433 -16.08 31.23 -12.53
N GLY A 434 -14.91 31.76 -12.88
CA GLY A 434 -14.41 33.04 -12.36
C GLY A 434 -13.90 32.99 -10.91
N ARG A 435 -14.16 31.91 -10.16
CA ARG A 435 -13.59 31.68 -8.81
C ARG A 435 -12.08 31.49 -8.81
N LEU A 436 -11.51 31.07 -9.94
CA LEU A 436 -10.07 30.89 -10.17
C LEU A 436 -9.68 31.52 -11.51
N LYS A 437 -8.43 32.01 -11.61
CA LYS A 437 -7.85 32.53 -12.86
C LYS A 437 -7.19 31.39 -13.62
N ILE A 438 -8.00 30.59 -14.32
CA ILE A 438 -7.53 29.36 -14.96
C ILE A 438 -6.96 29.61 -16.35
N GLY A 439 -5.69 29.24 -16.52
CA GLY A 439 -5.05 28.98 -17.80
C GLY A 439 -4.91 27.48 -18.04
N PHE A 440 -4.83 27.08 -19.30
CA PHE A 440 -4.57 25.68 -19.62
C PHE A 440 -3.83 25.48 -20.94
N SER A 441 -3.11 24.37 -21.01
CA SER A 441 -2.47 23.86 -22.20
C SER A 441 -2.68 22.36 -22.31
N LEU A 442 -2.39 21.82 -23.48
CA LEU A 442 -2.53 20.40 -23.75
C LEU A 442 -1.48 19.91 -24.72
N ASP A 443 -1.20 18.62 -24.71
CA ASP A 443 -0.36 17.96 -25.70
C ASP A 443 -1.00 16.63 -26.14
N ARG A 444 -0.58 16.11 -27.30
CA ARG A 444 -1.08 14.85 -27.87
C ARG A 444 0.09 14.01 -28.36
N PRO A 445 0.83 13.35 -27.45
CA PRO A 445 1.95 12.52 -27.85
C PRO A 445 1.46 11.27 -28.57
N ASP A 446 2.24 10.82 -29.56
CA ASP A 446 2.04 9.52 -30.18
C ASP A 446 2.47 8.43 -29.18
N MET A 447 1.47 7.73 -28.66
CA MET A 447 1.65 6.65 -27.69
C MET A 447 1.58 5.27 -28.34
N ALA A 448 1.59 5.18 -29.67
CA ALA A 448 1.61 3.91 -30.38
C ALA A 448 2.83 3.09 -29.93
N GLY A 449 2.59 1.83 -29.57
CA GLY A 449 3.62 0.91 -29.09
C GLY A 449 4.15 1.18 -27.68
N TRP A 450 3.62 2.17 -26.94
CA TRP A 450 3.99 2.35 -25.54
C TRP A 450 3.36 1.26 -24.67
N THR A 451 4.10 0.79 -23.68
CA THR A 451 3.59 -0.06 -22.60
C THR A 451 2.76 0.78 -21.61
N ASP A 452 1.92 0.14 -20.79
CA ASP A 452 1.15 0.83 -19.75
C ASP A 452 2.06 1.56 -18.76
N ILE A 453 3.16 0.91 -18.35
CA ILE A 453 4.13 1.52 -17.45
C ILE A 453 4.77 2.78 -18.04
N LYS A 454 5.06 2.78 -19.35
CA LYS A 454 5.59 3.96 -20.05
C LYS A 454 4.57 5.08 -20.14
N ARG A 455 3.29 4.77 -20.44
CA ARG A 455 2.20 5.76 -20.43
C ARG A 455 2.05 6.43 -19.07
N VAL A 456 1.88 5.64 -18.01
CA VAL A 456 1.71 6.18 -16.65
C VAL A 456 2.93 6.99 -16.21
N THR A 457 4.14 6.51 -16.50
CA THR A 457 5.37 7.25 -16.16
C THR A 457 5.51 8.55 -16.95
N TYR A 458 5.14 8.55 -18.23
CA TYR A 458 5.11 9.77 -19.04
C TYR A 458 4.16 10.80 -18.42
N TYR A 459 2.93 10.43 -18.06
CA TYR A 459 1.97 11.36 -17.45
C TYR A 459 2.49 11.98 -16.16
N ALA A 460 3.02 11.15 -15.26
CA ALA A 460 3.59 11.62 -13.99
C ALA A 460 4.80 12.55 -14.20
N SER A 461 5.63 12.26 -15.21
CA SER A 461 6.89 12.97 -15.44
C SER A 461 6.74 14.22 -16.31
N ALA A 462 5.82 14.23 -17.28
CA ALA A 462 5.57 15.36 -18.18
C ALA A 462 5.24 16.62 -17.38
N ARG A 463 4.60 16.47 -16.22
CA ARG A 463 4.36 17.52 -15.22
C ARG A 463 5.54 18.48 -15.05
N PHE A 464 6.76 17.99 -14.90
CA PHE A 464 7.91 18.84 -14.58
C PHE A 464 8.50 19.55 -15.81
N LEU A 465 8.44 18.91 -16.97
CA LEU A 465 8.82 19.55 -18.24
C LEU A 465 7.82 20.65 -18.63
N ARG A 466 6.53 20.41 -18.40
CA ARG A 466 5.47 21.39 -18.65
C ARG A 466 5.47 22.51 -17.61
N ALA A 467 5.80 22.21 -16.36
CA ALA A 467 6.03 23.22 -15.33
C ALA A 467 7.17 24.17 -15.76
N LEU A 468 8.30 23.67 -16.26
CA LEU A 468 9.39 24.53 -16.76
C LEU A 468 8.92 25.49 -17.87
N GLN A 469 8.18 24.99 -18.86
CA GLN A 469 7.67 25.82 -19.95
C GLN A 469 6.71 26.90 -19.45
N TRP A 470 5.83 26.56 -18.50
CA TRP A 470 4.93 27.53 -17.88
C TRP A 470 5.66 28.53 -17.00
N MET A 471 6.69 28.11 -16.25
CA MET A 471 7.50 28.98 -15.39
C MET A 471 8.13 30.10 -16.22
N ARG A 472 8.83 29.69 -17.29
CA ARG A 472 9.52 30.60 -18.21
C ARG A 472 8.54 31.50 -18.97
N ARG A 473 7.35 30.99 -19.34
CA ARG A 473 6.34 31.78 -20.05
C ARG A 473 5.69 32.84 -19.17
N MET A 474 5.35 32.49 -17.93
CA MET A 474 4.66 33.40 -17.01
C MET A 474 5.61 34.33 -16.27
N ASP A 475 6.91 34.05 -16.31
CA ASP A 475 7.95 34.78 -15.59
C ASP A 475 7.65 34.90 -14.08
N ARG A 476 7.16 33.81 -13.47
CA ARG A 476 6.79 33.78 -12.04
C ARG A 476 6.97 32.40 -11.42
N PRO A 477 7.06 32.30 -10.07
CA PRO A 477 7.18 31.02 -9.39
C PRO A 477 5.99 30.08 -9.66
N LEU A 478 6.25 28.78 -9.57
CA LEU A 478 5.26 27.73 -9.79
C LEU A 478 5.15 26.80 -8.59
N MET A 479 3.91 26.58 -8.15
CA MET A 479 3.57 25.59 -7.15
C MET A 479 2.94 24.38 -7.85
N VAL A 480 3.72 23.32 -7.99
CA VAL A 480 3.30 22.07 -8.61
C VAL A 480 2.60 21.21 -7.57
N VAL A 481 1.37 20.79 -7.88
CA VAL A 481 0.52 19.96 -7.01
C VAL A 481 0.09 18.71 -7.77
N ASP A 482 0.01 17.57 -7.07
CA ASP A 482 -0.56 16.35 -7.63
C ASP A 482 -2.06 16.51 -7.89
N THR A 483 -2.55 15.94 -8.99
CA THR A 483 -3.95 16.13 -9.40
C THR A 483 -4.93 15.50 -8.40
N ASP A 484 -4.48 14.49 -7.64
CA ASP A 484 -5.28 13.85 -6.59
C ASP A 484 -5.10 14.47 -5.20
N ALA A 485 -4.56 15.69 -5.13
CA ALA A 485 -4.52 16.47 -3.91
C ALA A 485 -5.87 17.12 -3.57
N TRP A 486 -6.08 17.35 -2.29
CA TRP A 486 -7.14 18.16 -1.70
C TRP A 486 -6.49 19.27 -0.87
N ILE A 487 -6.79 20.54 -1.18
CA ILE A 487 -6.18 21.69 -0.50
C ILE A 487 -6.89 21.96 0.83
N THR A 488 -6.14 21.98 1.93
CA THR A 488 -6.65 22.12 3.30
C THR A 488 -6.34 23.46 3.94
N GLY A 489 -5.26 24.11 3.53
CA GLY A 489 -4.86 25.45 3.95
C GLY A 489 -4.53 26.33 2.75
N ASP A 490 -4.19 27.60 2.98
CA ASP A 490 -3.68 28.48 1.91
C ASP A 490 -2.17 28.24 1.73
N PRO A 491 -1.73 27.54 0.65
CA PRO A 491 -0.34 27.29 0.39
C PRO A 491 0.45 28.56 0.04
N GLN A 492 -0.20 29.69 -0.26
CA GLN A 492 0.51 30.96 -0.47
C GLN A 492 1.21 31.45 0.81
N ALA A 493 0.75 30.99 1.98
CA ALA A 493 1.45 31.23 3.24
C ALA A 493 2.91 30.71 3.23
N LEU A 494 3.23 29.72 2.37
CA LEU A 494 4.59 29.23 2.16
C LEU A 494 5.52 30.25 1.49
N ARG A 495 5.01 31.39 1.01
CA ARG A 495 5.84 32.37 0.32
C ARG A 495 6.97 32.89 1.19
N ALA A 496 6.69 33.15 2.47
CA ALA A 496 7.71 33.57 3.43
C ALA A 496 8.76 32.47 3.64
N ASP A 497 8.33 31.21 3.72
CA ASP A 497 9.21 30.04 3.86
C ASP A 497 10.13 29.82 2.65
N MET A 498 9.70 30.28 1.47
CA MET A 498 10.46 30.19 0.22
C MET A 498 11.43 31.36 0.02
N ALA A 499 11.43 32.38 0.89
CA ALA A 499 12.31 33.53 0.76
C ALA A 499 13.79 33.11 0.72
N GLY A 500 14.51 33.53 -0.33
CA GLY A 500 15.91 33.19 -0.51
C GLY A 500 16.17 31.72 -0.90
N CYS A 501 15.14 30.94 -1.21
CA CYS A 501 15.28 29.60 -1.77
C CYS A 501 15.08 29.62 -3.29
N ASP A 502 15.55 28.57 -3.96
CA ASP A 502 15.38 28.35 -5.40
C ASP A 502 14.30 27.28 -5.66
N VAL A 503 14.21 26.28 -4.79
CA VAL A 503 13.21 25.19 -4.88
C VAL A 503 12.71 24.78 -3.50
N GLY A 504 11.44 24.38 -3.43
CA GLY A 504 10.77 23.86 -2.24
C GLY A 504 10.30 22.45 -2.49
N LEU A 505 10.78 21.48 -1.72
CA LEU A 505 10.51 20.05 -1.96
C LEU A 505 10.04 19.38 -0.66
N MET A 506 9.08 18.47 -0.79
CA MET A 506 8.74 17.56 0.31
C MET A 506 9.85 16.52 0.48
N PHE A 507 10.13 16.16 1.72
CA PHE A 507 11.06 15.09 2.07
C PHE A 507 10.39 14.09 3.01
N ASP A 508 10.52 12.81 2.69
CA ASP A 508 10.14 11.72 3.56
C ASP A 508 11.32 11.33 4.46
N GLY A 509 11.30 11.76 5.72
CA GLY A 509 12.35 11.47 6.70
C GLY A 509 12.55 9.98 7.03
N ARG A 510 11.69 9.09 6.54
CA ARG A 510 11.80 7.64 6.78
C ARG A 510 12.92 6.97 5.97
N ARG A 511 13.54 7.67 5.00
CA ARG A 511 14.68 7.17 4.21
C ARG A 511 14.38 5.86 3.49
N ARG A 512 13.25 5.84 2.77
CA ARG A 512 12.70 4.65 2.04
C ARG A 512 13.38 4.39 0.69
N GLY A 513 14.35 5.23 0.31
CA GLY A 513 15.08 5.13 -0.94
C GLY A 513 14.93 6.33 -1.85
N PRO A 514 15.81 6.47 -2.84
CA PRO A 514 15.84 7.65 -3.71
C PRO A 514 14.56 7.84 -4.54
N SER A 515 13.83 6.77 -4.86
CA SER A 515 12.52 6.85 -5.52
C SER A 515 11.38 7.27 -4.60
N ARG A 516 11.57 7.36 -3.28
CA ARG A 516 10.53 7.64 -2.29
C ARG A 516 10.90 8.77 -1.31
N GLU A 517 12.14 9.25 -1.38
CA GLU A 517 12.69 10.27 -0.47
C GLU A 517 12.10 11.65 -0.73
N ILE A 518 11.88 11.97 -2.01
CA ILE A 518 11.23 13.21 -2.43
C ILE A 518 9.88 12.82 -3.01
N PRO A 519 8.81 12.79 -2.20
CA PRO A 519 7.46 12.63 -2.70
C PRO A 519 7.10 13.90 -3.46
N VAL A 520 6.94 13.79 -4.78
CA VAL A 520 6.70 14.95 -5.66
C VAL A 520 5.22 15.32 -5.81
N GLY A 521 4.42 15.01 -4.77
CA GLY A 521 3.01 15.40 -4.72
C GLY A 521 2.82 16.91 -4.51
N PHE A 522 3.84 17.59 -4.00
CA PHE A 522 3.91 19.04 -3.90
C PHE A 522 5.36 19.50 -4.10
N ALA A 523 5.55 20.53 -4.93
CA ALA A 523 6.84 21.19 -5.11
C ALA A 523 6.66 22.67 -5.44
N VAL A 524 7.61 23.51 -5.04
CA VAL A 524 7.67 24.92 -5.42
C VAL A 524 8.94 25.16 -6.21
N TYR A 525 8.81 25.80 -7.36
CA TYR A 525 9.94 26.22 -8.20
C TYR A 525 9.93 27.74 -8.30
N GLU A 526 10.95 28.37 -7.73
CA GLU A 526 11.13 29.81 -7.88
C GLU A 526 11.66 30.11 -9.28
N ASN A 527 11.15 31.17 -9.91
CA ASN A 527 11.70 31.65 -11.18
C ASN A 527 13.00 32.44 -10.94
N THR A 528 14.01 31.73 -10.44
CA THR A 528 15.38 32.19 -10.20
C THR A 528 16.32 31.42 -11.12
N PRO A 529 17.56 31.88 -11.34
CA PRO A 529 18.55 31.09 -12.06
C PRO A 529 18.74 29.68 -11.49
N GLY A 530 18.67 29.52 -10.16
CA GLY A 530 18.76 28.22 -9.49
C GLY A 530 17.54 27.33 -9.72
N GLY A 531 16.33 27.90 -9.67
CA GLY A 531 15.09 27.15 -9.90
C GLY A 531 14.93 26.73 -11.36
N ASP A 532 15.26 27.60 -12.32
CA ASP A 532 15.35 27.24 -13.73
C ASP A 532 16.38 26.13 -13.93
N ARG A 533 17.59 26.29 -13.39
CA ARG A 533 18.66 25.28 -13.50
C ARG A 533 18.21 23.92 -12.98
N PHE A 534 17.53 23.87 -11.83
CA PHE A 534 16.99 22.64 -11.26
C PHE A 534 15.98 21.98 -12.19
N LEU A 535 14.94 22.72 -12.61
CA LEU A 535 13.89 22.19 -13.49
C LEU A 535 14.42 21.79 -14.87
N SER A 536 15.36 22.55 -15.42
CA SER A 536 16.03 22.24 -16.68
C SER A 536 16.80 20.93 -16.58
N LEU A 537 17.62 20.76 -15.55
CA LEU A 537 18.38 19.51 -15.36
C LEU A 537 17.45 18.31 -15.07
N LEU A 538 16.38 18.54 -14.32
CA LEU A 538 15.32 17.56 -14.08
C LEU A 538 14.64 17.14 -15.40
N GLY A 539 14.28 18.10 -16.24
CA GLY A 539 13.70 17.83 -17.56
C GLY A 539 14.66 17.05 -18.47
N SER A 540 15.94 17.41 -18.49
CA SER A 540 16.99 16.66 -19.19
C SER A 540 17.13 15.22 -18.69
N TYR A 541 17.13 15.02 -17.37
CA TYR A 541 17.20 13.69 -16.74
C TYR A 541 15.99 12.83 -17.13
N ILE A 542 14.77 13.35 -16.91
CA ILE A 542 13.52 12.65 -17.26
C ILE A 542 13.49 12.34 -18.75
N GLY A 543 13.84 13.32 -19.59
CA GLY A 543 13.87 13.19 -21.04
C GLY A 543 14.77 12.07 -21.55
N HIS A 544 15.92 11.86 -20.90
CA HIS A 544 16.80 10.74 -21.21
C HIS A 544 16.08 9.39 -21.09
N PHE A 545 15.38 9.17 -19.97
CA PHE A 545 14.68 7.90 -19.72
C PHE A 545 13.41 7.76 -20.57
N LEU A 546 12.64 8.84 -20.77
CA LEU A 546 11.44 8.79 -21.62
C LEU A 546 11.76 8.48 -23.10
N ALA A 547 12.93 8.91 -23.58
CA ALA A 547 13.42 8.56 -24.91
C ALA A 547 13.78 7.07 -25.04
N GLY A 548 14.06 6.38 -23.92
CA GLY A 548 14.35 4.96 -23.88
C GLY A 548 13.12 4.06 -23.93
N VAL A 549 13.35 2.76 -24.09
CA VAL A 549 12.33 1.71 -24.01
C VAL A 549 12.11 1.25 -22.56
N GLU A 550 13.16 1.29 -21.74
CA GLU A 550 13.15 0.83 -20.34
C GLU A 550 12.93 2.00 -19.38
N VAL A 551 11.66 2.35 -19.17
CA VAL A 551 11.22 3.35 -18.18
C VAL A 551 10.28 2.70 -17.17
N TYR A 552 10.41 3.10 -15.90
CA TYR A 552 9.68 2.51 -14.79
C TYR A 552 8.95 3.59 -14.01
N TRP A 553 7.87 3.18 -13.36
CA TRP A 553 7.10 4.05 -12.45
C TRP A 553 8.01 4.60 -11.34
N MET A 554 7.70 5.81 -10.82
CA MET A 554 8.53 6.59 -9.88
C MET A 554 9.77 7.26 -10.48
N LEU A 555 9.91 7.34 -11.82
CA LEU A 555 10.97 8.11 -12.47
C LEU A 555 10.96 9.56 -12.01
N ASP A 556 9.79 10.17 -11.93
CA ASP A 556 9.61 11.54 -11.47
C ASP A 556 10.20 11.73 -10.07
N GLN A 557 9.88 10.89 -9.10
CA GLN A 557 10.44 10.97 -7.75
C GLN A 557 11.96 10.73 -7.72
N MET A 558 12.42 9.68 -8.40
CA MET A 558 13.85 9.33 -8.49
C MET A 558 14.68 10.46 -9.09
N ALA A 559 14.18 11.09 -10.15
CA ALA A 559 14.89 12.14 -10.87
C ALA A 559 15.13 13.37 -10.00
N HIS A 560 14.15 13.79 -9.19
CA HIS A 560 14.32 14.92 -8.27
C HIS A 560 15.44 14.66 -7.27
N TYR A 561 15.48 13.44 -6.70
CA TYR A 561 16.51 13.10 -5.74
C TYR A 561 17.90 13.04 -6.38
N ALA A 562 18.02 12.40 -7.55
CA ALA A 562 19.30 12.30 -8.26
C ALA A 562 19.83 13.66 -8.72
N VAL A 563 18.96 14.53 -9.25
CA VAL A 563 19.30 15.89 -9.68
C VAL A 563 19.75 16.74 -8.49
N LEU A 564 19.02 16.66 -7.37
CA LEU A 564 19.38 17.39 -6.16
C LEU A 564 20.73 16.93 -5.59
N ASP A 565 20.96 15.61 -5.51
CA ASP A 565 22.25 15.06 -5.08
C ASP A 565 23.41 15.58 -5.94
N TRP A 566 23.23 15.57 -7.27
CA TRP A 566 24.26 16.01 -8.19
C TRP A 566 24.54 17.52 -8.06
N LEU A 567 23.50 18.35 -8.00
CA LEU A 567 23.63 19.80 -7.83
C LEU A 567 24.32 20.15 -6.51
N ASN A 568 23.96 19.51 -5.39
CA ASN A 568 24.60 19.73 -4.10
C ASN A 568 26.11 19.45 -4.11
N ARG A 569 26.59 18.57 -4.99
CA ARG A 569 28.02 18.25 -5.14
C ARG A 569 28.80 19.20 -6.06
N HIS A 570 28.11 20.03 -6.86
CA HIS A 570 28.75 20.81 -7.93
C HIS A 570 28.32 22.27 -7.94
N GLU A 571 27.01 22.51 -8.07
CA GLU A 571 26.39 23.83 -8.21
C GLU A 571 25.17 23.87 -7.27
N PRO A 572 25.37 24.08 -5.95
CA PRO A 572 24.31 23.94 -4.97
C PRO A 572 23.15 24.90 -5.24
N VAL A 573 21.93 24.35 -5.22
CA VAL A 573 20.68 25.12 -5.23
C VAL A 573 20.18 25.29 -3.80
N ARG A 574 19.55 26.42 -3.49
CA ARG A 574 18.99 26.69 -2.16
C ARG A 574 17.64 26.00 -2.04
N VAL A 575 17.55 25.01 -1.16
CA VAL A 575 16.35 24.16 -1.04
C VAL A 575 15.62 24.42 0.27
N ARG A 576 14.33 24.75 0.17
CA ARG A 576 13.39 24.65 1.29
C ARG A 576 12.90 23.20 1.40
N ARG A 577 13.09 22.60 2.57
CA ARG A 577 12.65 21.23 2.85
C ARG A 577 11.35 21.27 3.64
N PHE A 578 10.31 20.65 3.12
CA PHE A 578 9.05 20.43 3.82
C PHE A 578 8.97 19.00 4.33
N ASP A 579 8.62 18.79 5.59
CA ASP A 579 8.40 17.42 6.09
C ASP A 579 7.11 16.86 5.49
N PHE A 580 7.22 15.69 4.84
CA PHE A 580 6.08 15.08 4.17
C PHE A 580 4.98 14.67 5.16
N LEU A 581 5.36 14.16 6.34
CA LEU A 581 4.41 13.62 7.30
C LEU A 581 3.61 14.70 8.03
N SER A 582 4.17 15.90 8.16
CA SER A 582 3.51 17.04 8.82
C SER A 582 3.11 18.15 7.86
N PHE A 583 3.05 17.91 6.54
CA PHE A 583 2.74 18.96 5.57
C PHE A 583 1.24 19.37 5.66
N PRO A 584 0.92 20.63 6.03
CA PRO A 584 -0.45 20.98 6.44
C PRO A 584 -1.35 21.50 5.30
N TYR A 585 -0.78 21.73 4.11
CA TYR A 585 -1.45 22.49 3.06
C TYR A 585 -2.28 21.64 2.09
N CYS A 586 -1.97 20.36 1.97
CA CYS A 586 -2.78 19.42 1.20
C CYS A 586 -2.70 18.00 1.75
N HIS A 587 -3.75 17.23 1.46
CA HIS A 587 -3.77 15.78 1.60
C HIS A 587 -4.03 15.14 0.24
N PHE A 588 -3.63 13.88 0.06
CA PHE A 588 -3.81 13.17 -1.22
C PHE A 588 -4.90 12.11 -1.09
N VAL A 589 -5.66 11.85 -2.14
CA VAL A 589 -6.73 10.85 -2.13
C VAL A 589 -6.15 9.45 -1.91
N GLY A 590 -6.72 8.73 -0.93
CA GLY A 590 -6.25 7.41 -0.47
C GLY A 590 -5.43 7.49 0.82
N ALA A 591 -5.05 6.34 1.37
CA ALA A 591 -4.13 6.27 2.51
C ALA A 591 -2.67 6.44 2.04
N LYS A 592 -2.38 7.57 1.37
CA LYS A 592 -1.04 7.93 0.90
C LYS A 592 -0.15 8.45 2.04
#